data_AF-A0A2P6QY70-F1
#
_entry.id   AF-A0A2P6QY70-F1
#
_cell.length_a   1.000
_cell.length_b   1.000
_cell.length_c   1.000
_cell.angle_alpha   90.00
_cell.angle_beta   90.00
_cell.angle_gamma   90.00
#
_symmetry.space_group_name_H-M   'P 1'
#
loop_
_entity.id
_entity.type
_entity.pdbx_description
1 polymer ?
#
loop_
_entity_poly.entity_id
_entity_poly.type
_entity_poly.pdbx_seq_one_letter_code
_entity_poly.pdbx_strand_id
1 'polypeptide(L)'
;MCQEKLVEEAVDALLDKGIHVIEGKEGRFCETLLGKRVDYSRRSVIVVGPSLSLHRCGLPREIAIELFQTFLIRGLIRQHFASNIGVAKSKIREKELVVWEIHFRKLCKGIPYC
;
A
#
# COMPACT_ATOMS: atom_id res chain seq x y z
N MET A 1 -3.12 55.73 10.47
CA MET A 1 -1.67 55.90 10.16
C MET A 1 -0.79 54.82 10.80
N CYS A 2 -0.48 54.80 12.11
CA CYS A 2 0.39 53.74 12.70
C CYS A 2 -0.33 52.42 13.00
N GLN A 3 -1.60 52.43 13.44
CA GLN A 3 -2.31 51.19 13.77
C GLN A 3 -2.75 50.40 12.53
N GLU A 4 -3.15 51.06 11.45
CA GLU A 4 -3.54 50.38 10.19
C GLU A 4 -2.36 49.64 9.54
N LYS A 5 -1.15 50.23 9.58
CA LYS A 5 0.06 49.57 9.05
C LYS A 5 0.41 48.28 9.80
N LEU A 6 0.29 48.29 11.13
CA LEU A 6 0.51 47.09 11.95
C LEU A 6 -0.49 45.98 11.66
N VAL A 7 -1.74 46.36 11.37
CA VAL A 7 -2.79 45.39 11.00
C VAL A 7 -2.52 44.80 9.62
N GLU A 8 -2.15 45.61 8.63
CA GLU A 8 -1.79 45.11 7.29
C GLU A 8 -0.56 44.22 7.32
N GLU A 9 0.51 44.60 8.03
CA GLU A 9 1.72 43.76 8.15
C GLU A 9 1.41 42.40 8.80
N ALA A 10 0.51 42.37 9.79
CA ALA A 10 0.08 41.13 10.42
C ALA A 10 -0.77 40.26 9.46
N VAL A 11 -1.60 40.87 8.62
CA VAL A 11 -2.41 40.19 7.60
C VAL A 11 -1.52 39.63 6.49
N ASP A 12 -0.55 40.39 6.01
CA ASP A 12 0.41 39.96 4.99
C ASP A 12 1.28 38.81 5.49
N ALA A 13 1.77 38.88 6.73
CA ALA A 13 2.52 37.78 7.35
C ALA A 13 1.68 36.51 7.56
N LEU A 14 0.36 36.64 7.73
CA LEU A 14 -0.57 35.51 7.81
C LEU A 14 -0.84 34.89 6.43
N LEU A 15 -0.99 35.73 5.41
CA LEU A 15 -1.15 35.30 4.01
C LEU A 15 0.07 34.56 3.51
N ASP A 16 1.27 35.10 3.75
CA ASP A 16 2.53 34.50 3.32
C ASP A 16 2.78 33.14 4.01
N LYS A 17 2.45 33.03 5.31
CA LYS A 17 2.44 31.73 6.03
C LYS A 17 1.48 30.72 5.41
N GLY A 18 0.30 31.16 4.96
CA GLY A 18 -0.67 30.29 4.30
C GLY A 18 -0.18 29.77 2.94
N ILE A 19 0.49 30.63 2.16
CA ILE A 19 1.04 30.27 0.85
C ILE A 19 2.20 29.28 1.00
N HIS A 20 3.09 29.48 1.98
CA HIS A 20 4.17 28.54 2.29
C HIS A 20 3.70 27.14 2.72
N VAL A 21 2.49 27.00 3.26
CA VAL A 21 1.91 25.69 3.59
C VAL A 21 1.46 24.94 2.32
N ILE A 22 1.12 25.67 1.25
CA ILE A 22 0.59 25.11 0.01
C ILE A 22 1.72 24.90 -1.01
N GLU A 23 2.65 25.85 -1.11
CA GLU A 23 3.73 25.87 -2.10
C GLU A 23 5.04 25.27 -1.58
N GLY A 24 5.93 24.91 -2.51
CA GLY A 24 7.22 24.27 -2.21
C GLY A 24 7.19 22.74 -2.28
N LYS A 25 8.38 22.13 -2.21
CA LYS A 25 8.56 20.67 -2.33
C LYS A 25 7.94 19.89 -1.16
N GLU A 26 7.97 20.47 0.04
CA GLU A 26 7.32 19.95 1.26
C GLU A 26 5.94 20.59 1.48
N GLY A 27 5.46 21.41 0.54
CA GLY A 27 4.13 21.99 0.58
C GLY A 27 3.05 20.91 0.49
N ARG A 28 1.90 21.16 1.10
CA ARG A 28 0.74 20.25 1.13
C ARG A 28 0.33 19.77 -0.27
N PHE A 29 0.51 20.61 -1.29
CA PHE A 29 0.17 20.25 -2.67
C PHE A 29 1.03 19.08 -3.17
N CYS A 30 2.35 19.16 -3.00
CA CYS A 30 3.25 18.11 -3.47
C CYS A 30 3.16 16.83 -2.60
N GLU A 31 3.07 16.98 -1.28
CA GLU A 31 3.04 15.83 -0.37
C GLU A 31 1.71 15.07 -0.37
N THR A 32 0.59 15.77 -0.58
CA THR A 32 -0.75 15.18 -0.42
C THR A 32 -1.45 14.98 -1.75
N LEU A 33 -1.26 15.84 -2.75
CA LEU A 33 -2.02 15.77 -4.00
C LEU A 33 -1.26 15.09 -5.14
N LEU A 34 0.08 15.19 -5.20
CA LEU A 34 0.86 14.58 -6.29
C LEU A 34 1.21 13.10 -6.05
N GLY A 35 1.31 12.65 -4.80
CA GLY A 35 1.60 11.24 -4.51
C GLY A 35 1.38 10.87 -3.06
N LYS A 36 0.51 9.89 -2.81
CA LYS A 36 0.26 9.34 -1.47
C LYS A 36 0.88 7.96 -1.34
N ARG A 37 1.18 7.57 -0.10
CA ARG A 37 1.48 6.17 0.23
C ARG A 37 0.21 5.34 0.05
N VAL A 38 0.35 4.18 -0.58
CA VAL A 38 -0.76 3.29 -0.92
C VAL A 38 -0.59 1.97 -0.18
N ASP A 39 -1.69 1.48 0.38
CA ASP A 39 -1.77 0.13 0.95
C ASP A 39 -1.62 -0.94 -0.13
N TYR A 40 -1.30 -2.17 0.28
CA TYR A 40 -1.05 -3.29 -0.67
C TYR A 40 0.07 -2.99 -1.67
N SER A 41 1.12 -2.29 -1.23
CA SER A 41 2.31 -2.03 -2.02
C SER A 41 3.57 -2.57 -1.34
N ARG A 42 4.47 -3.17 -2.13
CA ARG A 42 5.78 -3.66 -1.70
C ARG A 42 6.82 -3.39 -2.78
N ARG A 43 8.09 -3.35 -2.37
CA ARG A 43 9.24 -3.13 -3.26
C ARG A 43 10.24 -4.27 -3.08
N SER A 44 10.90 -4.65 -4.17
CA SER A 44 11.93 -5.69 -4.19
C SER A 44 12.91 -5.44 -5.33
N VAL A 45 14.07 -6.07 -5.25
CA VAL A 45 15.05 -6.09 -6.34
C VAL A 45 14.53 -6.94 -7.49
N ILE A 46 14.74 -6.48 -8.72
CA ILE A 46 14.37 -7.19 -9.94
C ILE A 46 15.52 -8.10 -10.36
N VAL A 47 15.21 -9.36 -10.64
CA VAL A 47 16.16 -10.37 -11.13
C VAL A 47 15.70 -10.87 -12.50
N VAL A 48 16.64 -11.13 -13.40
CA VAL A 48 16.35 -11.61 -14.77
C VAL A 48 15.79 -13.04 -14.70
N GLY A 49 14.59 -13.23 -15.24
CA GLY A 49 13.91 -14.53 -15.32
C GLY A 49 13.72 -15.00 -16.77
N PRO A 50 14.70 -15.69 -17.38
CA PRO A 50 14.66 -16.04 -18.80
C PRO A 50 13.56 -17.06 -19.19
N SER A 51 12.99 -17.77 -18.22
CA SER A 51 11.91 -18.75 -18.43
C SER A 51 10.50 -18.16 -18.39
N LEU A 52 10.35 -16.87 -18.06
CA LEU A 52 9.05 -16.21 -17.93
C LEU A 52 8.60 -15.62 -19.27
N SER A 53 7.32 -15.79 -19.59
CA SER A 53 6.69 -15.12 -20.73
C SER A 53 6.48 -13.62 -20.47
N LEU A 54 6.33 -12.84 -21.53
CA LEU A 54 6.15 -11.36 -21.46
C LEU A 54 5.03 -10.89 -20.52
N HIS A 55 3.96 -11.68 -20.38
CA HIS A 55 2.80 -11.34 -19.54
C HIS A 55 2.93 -11.80 -18.08
N ARG A 56 4.05 -12.43 -17.71
CA ARG A 56 4.26 -13.01 -16.38
C ARG A 56 5.39 -12.32 -15.65
N CYS A 57 5.27 -12.26 -14.33
CA CYS A 57 6.35 -11.86 -13.44
C CYS A 57 6.54 -12.89 -12.32
N GLY A 58 7.77 -13.02 -11.84
CA GLY A 58 8.07 -13.80 -10.65
C GLY A 58 7.88 -12.92 -9.41
N LEU A 59 6.97 -13.31 -8.52
CA LEU A 59 6.77 -12.64 -7.25
C LEU A 59 7.36 -13.49 -6.11
N PRO A 60 8.25 -12.93 -5.26
CA PRO A 60 8.72 -13.63 -4.07
C PRO A 60 7.56 -14.02 -3.16
N ARG A 61 7.64 -15.21 -2.58
CA ARG A 61 6.57 -15.79 -1.75
C ARG A 61 6.22 -14.90 -0.56
N GLU A 62 7.24 -14.36 0.11
CA GLU A 62 7.09 -13.49 1.27
C GLU A 62 6.28 -12.24 0.94
N ILE A 63 6.59 -11.61 -0.19
CA ILE A 63 5.91 -10.39 -0.67
C ILE A 63 4.47 -10.71 -1.05
N ALA A 64 4.26 -11.82 -1.75
CA ALA A 64 2.93 -12.28 -2.11
C ALA A 64 2.03 -12.49 -0.88
N ILE A 65 2.55 -13.11 0.19
CA ILE A 65 1.78 -13.35 1.41
C ILE A 65 1.30 -12.04 2.03
N GLU A 66 2.16 -11.02 2.08
CA GLU A 66 1.81 -9.73 2.67
C GLU A 66 0.83 -8.94 1.79
N LEU A 67 1.08 -8.88 0.47
CA LEU A 67 0.19 -8.20 -0.47
C LEU A 67 -1.22 -8.80 -0.48
N PHE A 68 -1.32 -10.13 -0.33
CA PHE A 68 -2.60 -10.83 -0.42
C PHE A 68 -3.16 -11.28 0.93
N GLN A 69 -2.61 -10.82 2.05
CA GLN A 69 -2.97 -11.28 3.39
C GLN A 69 -4.47 -11.19 3.66
N THR A 70 -5.11 -10.06 3.30
CA THR A 70 -6.55 -9.86 3.48
C THR A 70 -7.37 -10.89 2.69
N PHE A 71 -6.96 -11.22 1.48
CA PHE A 71 -7.65 -12.19 0.63
C PHE A 71 -7.45 -13.63 1.12
N LEU A 72 -6.25 -13.96 1.59
CA LEU A 72 -5.94 -15.25 2.18
C LEU A 72 -6.77 -15.49 3.45
N ILE A 73 -6.85 -14.52 4.35
CA ILE A 73 -7.68 -14.60 5.57
C ILE A 73 -9.15 -14.84 5.20
N ARG A 74 -9.69 -14.07 4.24
CA ARG A 74 -11.07 -14.24 3.77
C ARG A 74 -11.29 -15.63 3.16
N GLY A 75 -10.33 -16.13 2.39
CA GLY A 75 -10.37 -17.46 1.79
C GLY A 75 -10.38 -18.59 2.82
N LEU A 76 -9.53 -18.49 3.85
CA LEU A 76 -9.39 -19.47 4.93
C LEU A 76 -10.66 -19.58 5.77
N ILE A 77 -11.28 -18.44 6.09
CA ILE A 77 -12.53 -18.42 6.86
C ILE A 77 -13.68 -18.99 6.01
N ARG A 78 -13.79 -18.59 4.73
CA ARG A 78 -14.86 -19.08 3.83
C ARG A 78 -14.80 -20.59 3.57
N GLN A 79 -13.61 -21.17 3.57
CA GLN A 79 -13.41 -22.61 3.38
C GLN A 79 -13.33 -23.38 4.71
N HIS A 80 -13.64 -22.73 5.83
CA HIS A 80 -13.64 -23.31 7.19
C HIS A 80 -12.28 -23.89 7.64
N PHE A 81 -11.17 -23.45 7.05
CA PHE A 81 -9.81 -23.80 7.49
C PHE A 81 -9.35 -23.00 8.71
N ALA A 82 -9.99 -21.86 8.99
CA ALA A 82 -9.76 -21.05 10.17
C ALA A 82 -11.08 -20.56 10.75
N SER A 83 -11.25 -20.69 12.07
CA SER A 83 -12.48 -20.28 12.75
C SER A 83 -12.60 -18.77 12.96
N ASN A 84 -11.47 -18.05 13.02
CA ASN A 84 -11.44 -16.61 13.22
C ASN A 84 -10.22 -15.97 12.55
N ILE A 85 -10.20 -14.62 12.51
CA ILE A 85 -9.13 -13.84 11.88
C ILE A 85 -7.77 -14.08 12.58
N GLY A 86 -7.76 -14.27 13.90
CA GLY A 86 -6.53 -14.52 14.68
C GLY A 86 -5.87 -15.84 14.28
N VAL A 87 -6.65 -16.92 14.24
CA VAL A 87 -6.21 -18.26 13.81
C VAL A 87 -5.76 -18.23 12.36
N ALA A 88 -6.49 -17.54 11.48
CA ALA A 88 -6.09 -17.37 10.08
C ALA A 88 -4.74 -16.65 9.95
N LYS A 89 -4.52 -15.59 10.74
CA LYS A 89 -3.23 -14.88 10.79
C LYS A 89 -2.10 -15.77 11.31
N SER A 90 -2.34 -16.60 12.33
CA SER A 90 -1.33 -17.56 12.84
C SER A 90 -0.96 -18.58 11.78
N LYS A 91 -1.94 -19.22 11.14
CA LYS A 91 -1.73 -20.19 10.06
C LYS A 91 -0.94 -19.61 8.88
N ILE A 92 -1.18 -18.35 8.52
CA ILE A 92 -0.41 -17.65 7.49
C ILE A 92 1.05 -17.43 7.94
N ARG A 93 1.29 -17.07 9.21
CA ARG A 93 2.64 -16.88 9.76
C ARG A 93 3.43 -18.18 9.85
N GLU A 94 2.76 -19.27 10.18
CA GLU A 94 3.33 -20.63 10.24
C GLU A 94 3.68 -21.19 8.84
N LYS A 95 3.42 -20.43 7.76
CA LYS A 95 3.71 -20.79 6.36
C LYS A 95 3.16 -22.17 5.98
N GLU A 96 2.00 -22.54 6.51
CA GLU A 96 1.37 -23.83 6.26
C GLU A 96 1.16 -24.02 4.74
N LEU A 97 1.77 -25.06 4.15
CA LEU A 97 1.83 -25.27 2.69
C LEU A 97 0.44 -25.26 2.03
N VAL A 98 -0.57 -25.75 2.76
CA VAL A 98 -1.97 -25.82 2.36
C VAL A 98 -2.54 -24.43 2.05
N VAL A 99 -2.20 -23.42 2.87
CA VAL A 99 -2.67 -22.04 2.70
C VAL A 99 -2.16 -21.47 1.38
N TRP A 100 -0.90 -21.77 1.04
CA TRP A 100 -0.27 -21.27 -0.17
C TRP A 100 -0.79 -21.96 -1.43
N GLU A 101 -0.64 -23.28 -1.52
CA GLU A 101 -0.97 -24.09 -2.71
C GLU A 101 -2.41 -23.88 -3.17
N ILE A 102 -3.35 -23.92 -2.22
CA ILE A 102 -4.77 -23.96 -2.54
C ILE A 102 -5.32 -22.54 -2.71
N HIS A 103 -4.98 -21.60 -1.83
CA HIS A 103 -5.64 -20.30 -1.83
C HIS A 103 -4.94 -19.28 -2.71
N PHE A 104 -3.60 -19.25 -2.74
CA PHE A 104 -2.88 -18.32 -3.63
C PHE A 104 -3.14 -18.67 -5.09
N ARG A 105 -3.05 -19.95 -5.47
CA ARG A 105 -3.33 -20.40 -6.84
C ARG A 105 -4.77 -20.12 -7.28
N LYS A 106 -5.74 -20.26 -6.38
CA LYS A 106 -7.14 -19.87 -6.66
C LYS A 106 -7.29 -18.35 -6.83
N LEU A 107 -6.55 -17.56 -6.04
CA LEU A 107 -6.58 -16.11 -6.13
C LEU A 107 -5.99 -15.60 -7.46
N CYS A 108 -4.82 -16.11 -7.83
CA CYS A 108 -4.10 -15.68 -9.04
C CYS A 108 -4.89 -15.92 -10.33
N LYS A 109 -5.67 -17.01 -10.41
CA LYS A 109 -6.47 -17.34 -11.61
C LYS A 109 -7.51 -16.26 -12.00
N GLY A 110 -7.94 -15.41 -11.07
CA GLY A 110 -8.93 -14.36 -11.31
C GLY A 110 -8.35 -12.96 -11.48
N ILE A 111 -7.03 -12.80 -11.35
CA ILE A 111 -6.37 -11.50 -11.36
C ILE A 111 -5.65 -11.35 -12.72
N PRO A 112 -5.96 -10.33 -13.53
CA PRO A 112 -5.47 -10.21 -14.91
C PRO A 112 -3.94 -10.01 -15.07
N TYR A 113 -3.18 -10.10 -13.98
CA TYR A 113 -1.73 -9.90 -13.91
C TYR A 113 -1.02 -10.94 -13.03
N CYS A 114 -1.62 -12.12 -12.81
CA CYS A 114 -1.01 -13.27 -12.14
C CYS A 114 -1.04 -14.55 -12.97
#